data_AF-A0A2Z3KQ85-F1
#
_entry.id   AF-A0A2Z3KQ85-F1
#
_cell.length_a   1.000
_cell.length_b   1.000
_cell.length_c   1.000
_cell.angle_alpha   90.00
_cell.angle_beta   90.00
_cell.angle_gamma   90.00
#
_symmetry.space_group_name_H-M   'P 1'
#
loop_
_entity.id
_entity.type
_entity.pdbx_description
1 polymer ?
#
loop_
_entity_poly.entity_id
_entity_poly.type
_entity_poly.pdbx_seq_one_letter_code
_entity_poly.pdbx_strand_id
1 'polypeptide(L)'
;MKTHELKLDIKYFNDVKSGKKIFEIRKNDRDFRLRDNLKLIAYRNGNYVRWNKNKKKWVHTTKRKADKFNVKILNVMHGIPQASKWTNSCQEIYIKTINKVLNDYFSTDRLPDGYVILGIEVAE
;
A
#
# COMPACT_ATOMS: atom_id res chain seq x y z
N MET A 1 1.89 -9.45 17.57
CA MET A 1 1.57 -8.27 16.75
C MET A 1 2.81 -7.41 16.66
N LYS A 2 3.33 -7.19 15.46
CA LYS A 2 4.51 -6.37 15.19
C LYS A 2 4.11 -5.08 14.49
N THR A 3 4.94 -4.05 14.61
CA THR A 3 4.81 -2.82 13.83
C THR A 3 5.93 -2.74 12.81
N HIS A 4 5.58 -2.64 11.53
CA HIS A 4 6.51 -2.58 10.42
C HIS A 4 6.53 -1.16 9.85
N GLU A 5 7.69 -0.51 9.79
CA GLU A 5 7.80 0.78 9.09
C GLU A 5 8.12 0.54 7.61
N LEU A 6 7.31 1.11 6.73
CA LEU A 6 7.39 0.92 5.29
C LEU A 6 7.27 2.27 4.56
N LYS A 7 8.00 2.39 3.45
CA LYS A 7 7.89 3.53 2.54
C LYS A 7 6.65 3.37 1.67
N LEU A 8 5.85 4.41 1.52
CA LEU A 8 4.68 4.46 0.62
C LEU A 8 4.91 5.53 -0.43
N ASP A 9 4.76 5.14 -1.70
CA ASP A 9 4.84 6.08 -2.82
C ASP A 9 3.72 7.12 -2.69
N ILE A 10 4.07 8.41 -2.81
CA ILE A 10 3.09 9.48 -2.69
C ILE A 10 1.95 9.39 -3.70
N LYS A 11 2.13 8.70 -4.84
CA LYS A 11 1.03 8.50 -5.80
C LYS A 11 -0.15 7.74 -5.21
N TYR A 12 0.07 6.93 -4.18
CA TYR A 12 -0.99 6.20 -3.46
C TYR A 12 -1.27 6.74 -2.06
N PHE A 13 -0.52 7.73 -1.58
CA PHE A 13 -0.60 8.17 -0.19
C PHE A 13 -1.99 8.63 0.22
N ASN A 14 -2.64 9.46 -0.59
CA ASN A 14 -4.00 9.93 -0.32
C ASN A 14 -5.05 8.84 -0.53
N ASP A 15 -4.87 7.96 -1.52
CA ASP A 15 -5.81 6.87 -1.80
C ASP A 15 -5.82 5.85 -0.65
N VAL A 16 -4.64 5.50 -0.11
CA VAL A 16 -4.55 4.61 1.06
C VAL A 16 -5.05 5.34 2.31
N LYS A 17 -4.61 6.58 2.55
CA LYS A 17 -5.01 7.36 3.74
C LYS A 17 -6.51 7.63 3.81
N SER A 18 -7.20 7.72 2.68
CA SER A 18 -8.65 7.91 2.61
C SER A 18 -9.44 6.59 2.65
N GLY A 19 -8.77 5.43 2.67
CA GLY A 19 -9.42 4.12 2.60
C GLY A 19 -9.92 3.73 1.20
N LYS A 20 -9.64 4.54 0.17
CA LYS A 20 -9.99 4.20 -1.23
C LYS A 20 -9.15 3.04 -1.77
N LYS A 21 -7.88 2.95 -1.36
CA LYS A 21 -6.97 1.84 -1.67
C LYS A 21 -6.71 1.03 -0.40
N ILE A 22 -7.36 -0.13 -0.32
CA ILE A 22 -7.38 -1.01 0.86
C ILE A 22 -6.35 -2.15 0.82
N PHE A 23 -5.26 -1.99 0.07
CA PHE A 23 -4.23 -3.04 -0.03
C PHE A 23 -2.81 -2.50 -0.21
N GLU A 24 -1.81 -3.34 0.06
CA GLU A 24 -0.39 -3.16 -0.26
C GLU A 24 0.16 -4.43 -0.94
N ILE A 25 1.14 -4.28 -1.84
CA ILE A 25 1.85 -5.43 -2.44
C ILE A 25 3.30 -5.38 -1.95
N ARG A 26 3.77 -6.41 -1.26
CA ARG A 26 5.08 -6.42 -0.58
C ARG A 26 5.74 -7.79 -0.69
N LYS A 27 7.07 -7.80 -0.79
CA LYS A 27 7.84 -9.03 -0.55
C LYS A 27 7.59 -9.46 0.89
N ASN A 28 7.30 -10.73 1.14
CA ASN A 28 7.06 -11.25 2.48
C ASN A 28 8.37 -11.54 3.21
N ASP A 29 9.30 -10.58 3.22
CA ASP A 29 10.62 -10.68 3.85
C ASP A 29 10.61 -10.37 5.36
N ARG A 30 9.43 -10.09 5.92
CA ARG A 30 9.22 -9.76 7.33
C ARG A 30 8.28 -10.71 8.05
N ASP A 31 7.79 -11.75 7.36
CA ASP A 31 6.74 -12.64 7.84
C ASP A 31 5.52 -11.82 8.31
N PHE A 32 4.89 -11.09 7.38
CA PHE A 32 3.72 -10.27 7.66
C PHE A 32 2.57 -11.17 8.11
N ARG A 33 1.93 -10.80 9.23
CA ARG A 33 0.83 -11.58 9.81
C ARG A 33 -0.44 -10.75 9.96
N LEU A 34 -1.55 -11.47 10.04
CA LEU A 34 -2.85 -10.91 10.41
C LEU A 34 -2.73 -10.06 11.69
N ARG A 35 -3.36 -8.87 11.68
CA ARG A 35 -3.36 -7.86 12.75
C ARG A 35 -2.04 -7.14 13.01
N ASP A 36 -0.96 -7.41 12.27
CA ASP A 36 0.23 -6.56 12.34
C ASP A 36 -0.08 -5.12 11.89
N ASN A 37 0.67 -4.16 12.43
CA ASN A 37 0.55 -2.75 12.07
C ASN A 37 1.61 -2.38 11.03
N LEU A 38 1.23 -1.56 10.06
CA LEU A 38 2.17 -0.91 9.15
C LEU A 38 2.15 0.59 9.40
N LYS A 39 3.32 1.19 9.66
CA LYS A 39 3.50 2.65 9.61
C LYS A 39 3.97 3.01 8.21
N LEU A 40 3.05 3.55 7.41
CA LEU A 40 3.31 3.96 6.03
C LEU A 40 3.85 5.39 6.01
N ILE A 41 5.04 5.57 5.43
CA ILE A 41 5.77 6.85 5.42
C ILE A 41 5.90 7.35 3.99
N ALA A 42 5.45 8.58 3.74
CA ALA A 42 5.48 9.20 2.43
C ALA A 42 6.91 9.25 1.84
N TYR A 43 7.04 8.72 0.63
CA TYR A 43 8.31 8.57 -0.05
C TYR A 43 8.16 8.83 -1.56
N ARG A 44 9.14 9.49 -2.17
CA ARG A 44 9.21 9.70 -3.62
C ARG A 44 10.65 9.88 -4.06
N ASN A 45 11.04 9.27 -5.18
CA ASN A 45 12.33 9.49 -5.83
C ASN A 45 13.52 9.44 -4.87
N GLY A 46 13.60 8.38 -4.05
CA GLY A 46 14.71 8.20 -3.11
C GLY A 46 14.64 9.07 -1.84
N ASN A 47 13.60 9.88 -1.66
CA ASN A 47 13.49 10.84 -0.55
C ASN A 47 12.22 10.65 0.27
N TYR A 48 12.33 10.87 1.58
CA TYR A 48 11.18 11.08 2.43
C TYR A 48 10.57 12.46 2.14
N VAL A 49 9.24 12.54 2.19
CA VAL A 49 8.53 13.77 1.85
C VAL A 49 7.42 14.10 2.84
N ARG A 50 7.04 15.38 2.89
CA ARG A 50 5.86 15.85 3.63
C ARG A 50 5.05 16.82 2.78
N TRP A 51 3.76 16.92 3.02
CA TRP A 51 2.91 17.92 2.37
C TRP A 51 3.19 19.30 2.96
N ASN A 52 3.59 20.24 2.11
CA ASN A 52 3.70 21.65 2.48
C ASN A 52 2.40 22.36 2.11
N LYS A 53 1.59 22.70 3.12
CA LYS A 53 0.29 23.38 2.93
C LYS A 53 0.42 24.73 2.22
N ASN A 54 1.42 25.54 2.60
CA ASN A 54 1.64 26.88 2.02
C ASN A 54 2.03 26.80 0.55
N LYS A 55 2.95 25.88 0.21
CA LYS A 55 3.40 25.67 -1.18
C LYS A 55 2.47 24.76 -1.98
N LYS A 56 1.42 24.21 -1.36
CA LYS A 56 0.51 23.18 -1.89
C LYS A 56 1.24 22.07 -2.67
N LYS A 57 2.36 21.58 -2.12
CA LYS A 57 3.17 20.53 -2.76
C LYS A 57 3.94 19.67 -1.77
N TRP A 58 4.30 18.47 -2.21
CA TRP A 58 5.25 17.61 -1.51
C TRP A 58 6.66 18.21 -1.53
N VAL A 59 7.34 18.20 -0.39
CA VAL A 59 8.72 18.68 -0.26
C VAL A 59 9.60 17.63 0.41
N HIS A 60 10.86 17.55 0.00
CA HIS A 60 11.84 16.65 0.60
C HIS A 60 12.04 16.96 2.09
N THR A 61 12.22 15.92 2.88
CA THR A 61 12.41 16.02 4.31
C THR A 61 13.08 14.77 4.88
N THR A 62 13.27 14.72 6.20
CA THR A 62 13.83 13.54 6.89
C THR A 62 12.73 12.54 7.24
N LYS A 63 13.07 11.27 7.42
CA LYS A 63 12.12 10.23 7.89
C LYS A 63 11.30 10.66 9.11
N ARG A 64 11.92 11.39 10.04
CA ARG A 64 11.27 11.90 11.25
C ARG A 64 10.14 12.88 10.92
N LYS A 65 10.36 13.79 9.98
CA LYS A 65 9.43 14.87 9.60
C LYS A 65 8.49 14.52 8.43
N ALA A 66 8.67 13.34 7.82
CA ALA A 66 7.83 12.85 6.74
C ALA A 66 6.39 12.64 7.19
N ASP A 67 5.44 12.83 6.27
CA ASP A 67 4.05 12.47 6.56
C ASP A 67 3.94 10.96 6.68
N LYS A 68 3.20 10.50 7.69
CA LYS A 68 3.02 9.09 7.98
C LYS A 68 1.66 8.85 8.63
N PHE A 69 1.15 7.64 8.47
CA PHE A 69 -0.05 7.16 9.12
C PHE A 69 0.05 5.65 9.35
N ASN A 70 -0.80 5.12 10.22
CA ASN A 70 -0.81 3.70 10.54
C ASN A 70 -1.95 3.01 9.81
N VAL A 71 -1.70 1.79 9.39
CA VAL A 71 -2.72 0.87 8.89
C VAL A 71 -2.56 -0.48 9.59
N LYS A 72 -3.61 -1.28 9.61
CA LYS A 72 -3.62 -2.62 10.16
C LYS A 72 -3.79 -3.65 9.05
N ILE A 73 -3.06 -4.75 9.13
CA ILE A 73 -3.23 -5.88 8.21
C ILE A 73 -4.48 -6.67 8.59
N LEU A 74 -5.42 -6.78 7.66
CA LEU A 74 -6.66 -7.54 7.80
C LEU A 74 -6.58 -8.92 7.13
N ASN A 75 -5.74 -9.09 6.12
CA ASN A 75 -5.46 -10.39 5.51
C ASN A 75 -4.10 -10.38 4.81
N VAL A 76 -3.57 -11.58 4.54
CA VAL A 76 -2.34 -11.79 3.79
C VAL A 76 -2.62 -12.83 2.70
N MET A 77 -2.54 -12.41 1.44
CA MET A 77 -2.85 -13.24 0.28
C MET A 77 -1.57 -13.56 -0.48
N HIS A 78 -1.38 -14.84 -0.81
CA HIS A 78 -0.22 -15.35 -1.57
C HIS A 78 -0.49 -15.47 -3.08
N GLY A 79 -1.59 -14.89 -3.55
CA GLY A 79 -2.00 -14.89 -4.95
C GLY A 79 -3.05 -13.83 -5.22
N ILE A 80 -3.25 -13.50 -6.50
CA ILE A 80 -4.29 -12.58 -6.92
C ILE A 80 -5.65 -13.28 -6.76
N PRO A 81 -6.66 -12.64 -6.14
CA PRO A 81 -7.99 -13.21 -6.09
C PRO A 81 -8.54 -13.45 -7.50
N GLN A 82 -8.94 -14.69 -7.80
CA GLN A 82 -9.52 -15.02 -9.11
C GLN A 82 -10.93 -14.43 -9.24
N ALA A 83 -11.22 -13.81 -10.38
CA ALA A 83 -12.51 -13.19 -10.69
C ALA A 83 -13.65 -14.20 -10.91
N SER A 84 -13.36 -15.51 -10.96
CA SER A 84 -14.24 -16.54 -11.50
C SER A 84 -15.49 -16.89 -10.67
N LYS A 85 -15.84 -16.12 -9.61
CA LYS A 85 -17.03 -16.44 -8.81
C LYS A 85 -17.99 -15.29 -8.45
N TRP A 86 -17.64 -14.01 -8.59
CA TRP A 86 -18.55 -12.94 -8.11
C TRP A 86 -18.38 -11.63 -8.90
N THR A 87 -19.44 -11.22 -9.61
CA THR A 87 -19.50 -10.04 -10.48
C THR A 87 -20.16 -8.88 -9.75
N ASN A 88 -19.46 -8.25 -8.80
CA ASN A 88 -19.85 -6.90 -8.36
C ASN A 88 -18.78 -5.89 -8.79
N SER A 89 -19.24 -4.68 -9.14
CA SER A 89 -18.39 -3.60 -9.66
C SER A 89 -17.25 -3.22 -8.72
N CYS A 90 -17.46 -3.34 -7.41
CA CYS A 90 -16.46 -3.06 -6.38
C CYS A 90 -15.26 -4.03 -6.45
N GLN A 91 -15.51 -5.34 -6.60
CA GLN A 91 -14.44 -6.34 -6.72
C GLN A 91 -13.66 -6.18 -8.03
N GLU A 92 -14.32 -5.83 -9.12
CA GLU A 92 -13.63 -5.52 -10.37
C GLU A 92 -12.69 -4.31 -10.24
N ILE A 93 -13.15 -3.23 -9.59
CA ILE A 93 -12.32 -2.04 -9.36
C ILE A 93 -11.10 -2.40 -8.50
N TYR A 94 -11.29 -3.25 -7.49
CA TYR A 94 -10.20 -3.73 -6.64
C TYR A 94 -9.14 -4.51 -7.44
N ILE A 95 -9.56 -5.51 -8.24
CA ILE A 95 -8.66 -6.30 -9.09
C ILE A 95 -7.98 -5.43 -10.15
N LYS A 96 -8.72 -4.52 -10.81
CA LYS A 96 -8.16 -3.56 -11.77
C LYS A 96 -7.08 -2.69 -11.11
N THR A 97 -7.28 -2.27 -9.87
CA THR A 97 -6.30 -1.48 -9.12
C THR A 97 -5.07 -2.32 -8.75
N ILE A 98 -5.22 -3.59 -8.37
CA ILE A 98 -4.10 -4.53 -8.14
C ILE A 98 -3.27 -4.68 -9.42
N ASN A 99 -3.91 -5.00 -10.54
CA ASN A 99 -3.24 -5.21 -11.82
C ASN A 99 -2.51 -3.95 -12.29
N LYS A 100 -3.09 -2.76 -12.05
CA LYS A 100 -2.40 -1.50 -12.31
C LYS A 100 -1.11 -1.36 -11.50
N VAL A 101 -1.14 -1.66 -10.19
CA VAL A 101 0.07 -1.61 -9.34
C VAL A 101 1.10 -2.64 -9.81
N LEU A 102 0.68 -3.85 -10.15
CA LEU A 102 1.57 -4.90 -10.63
C LEU A 102 2.27 -4.49 -11.94
N ASN A 103 1.51 -3.94 -12.89
CA ASN A 103 2.05 -3.48 -14.15
C ASN A 103 3.01 -2.29 -13.98
N ASP A 104 2.62 -1.28 -13.17
CA ASP A 104 3.42 -0.07 -12.93
C ASP A 104 4.80 -0.36 -12.31
N TYR A 105 4.93 -1.39 -11.46
CA TYR A 105 6.15 -1.65 -10.69
C TYR A 105 6.92 -2.89 -11.11
N PHE A 106 6.24 -3.88 -11.69
CA PHE A 106 6.81 -5.19 -12.01
C PHE A 106 6.61 -5.60 -13.47
N SER A 107 5.89 -4.80 -14.26
CA SER A 107 5.58 -5.10 -15.67
C SER A 107 4.96 -6.48 -15.85
N THR A 108 4.07 -6.87 -14.92
CA THR A 108 3.38 -8.16 -14.93
C THR A 108 1.95 -8.02 -14.42
N ASP A 109 1.12 -9.00 -14.75
CA ASP A 109 -0.23 -9.24 -14.26
C ASP A 109 -0.28 -10.37 -13.22
N ARG A 110 0.87 -10.93 -12.83
CA ARG A 110 1.00 -11.97 -11.80
C ARG A 110 1.69 -11.41 -10.55
N LEU A 111 1.36 -11.97 -9.40
CA LEU A 111 2.06 -11.64 -8.16
C LEU A 111 3.48 -12.25 -8.24
N PRO A 112 4.56 -11.45 -8.11
CA PRO A 112 5.92 -11.99 -8.17
C PRO A 112 6.21 -12.97 -7.03
N ASP A 113 7.14 -13.88 -7.25
CA ASP A 113 7.50 -14.89 -6.25
C ASP A 113 7.95 -14.26 -4.92
N GLY A 114 7.39 -14.80 -3.83
CA GLY A 114 7.65 -14.30 -2.48
C GLY A 114 6.99 -12.96 -2.15
N TYR A 115 6.18 -12.38 -3.05
CA TYR A 115 5.32 -11.24 -2.73
C TYR A 115 3.96 -11.70 -2.22
N VAL A 116 3.35 -10.83 -1.41
CA VAL A 116 2.01 -10.99 -0.84
C VAL A 116 1.21 -9.72 -1.07
N ILE A 117 -0.12 -9.89 -1.16
CA ILE A 117 -1.07 -8.80 -1.09
C ILE A 117 -1.56 -8.71 0.35
N LEU A 118 -1.35 -7.55 0.97
CA LEU A 118 -1.79 -7.24 2.32
C LEU A 118 -3.07 -6.42 2.20
N GLY A 119 -4.22 -6.97 2.58
CA GLY A 119 -5.42 -6.16 2.79
C GLY A 119 -5.24 -5.32 4.04
N ILE A 120 -5.53 -4.03 3.94
CA ILE A 120 -5.23 -3.05 4.98
C ILE A 120 -6.42 -2.13 5.26
N GLU A 121 -6.46 -1.65 6.49
CA GLU A 121 -7.42 -0.69 7.02
C GLU A 121 -6.64 0.45 7.68
N VAL A 122 -7.06 1.70 7.45
CA VAL A 122 -6.47 2.85 8.16
C VAL A 122 -6.83 2.76 9.63
N ALA A 123 -5.83 2.76 10.50
CA ALA A 123 -6.06 2.76 11.93
C ALA A 123 -6.46 4.17 12.39
N GLU A 124 -7.52 4.25 13.20
CA GLU A 124 -7.95 5.47 13.88
C GLU A 124 -6.89 6.03 14.85
#